data_AF-A0AAQ3PA92-F1
#
_entry.id   AF-A0AAQ3PA92-F1
#
_cell.length_a   1.000
_cell.length_b   1.000
_cell.length_c   1.000
_cell.angle_alpha   90.00
_cell.angle_beta   90.00
_cell.angle_gamma   90.00
#
_symmetry.space_group_name_H-M   'P 1'
#
loop_
_entity.id
_entity.type
_entity.pdbx_description
1 polymer ?
#
loop_
_entity_poly.entity_id
_entity_poly.type
_entity_poly.pdbx_seq_one_letter_code
_entity_poly.pdbx_strand_id
1 'polypeptide(L)'
;MQIPNSKLNSDSEPVSEAERRIQRLALHLSPVACVAARQLEMEACGGRGKLSVDTPSLSSYMRGKQRDIQEKVFDYFNANPHLQTPVEILKDDHRELCMKQLTGLVREAGIRPLRYVVNDPTKYFAILEAVGSIDMSLGIKMGVQYR
;
A
#
# COMPACT_ATOMS: atom_id res chain seq x y z
N MET A 1 29.70 -74.35 16.66
CA MET A 1 29.53 -74.03 15.22
C MET A 1 29.27 -72.54 15.10
N GLN A 2 30.13 -71.83 14.38
CA GLN A 2 30.03 -70.39 14.15
C GLN A 2 29.02 -70.08 13.04
N ILE A 3 28.20 -69.06 13.25
CA ILE A 3 27.58 -68.25 12.18
C ILE A 3 27.87 -66.78 12.55
N PRO A 4 28.25 -65.92 11.59
CA PRO A 4 29.02 -64.72 11.87
C PRO A 4 28.18 -63.48 12.12
N ASN A 5 28.84 -62.55 12.80
CA ASN A 5 28.51 -61.17 13.10
C ASN A 5 28.03 -60.41 11.84
N SER A 6 26.78 -59.95 11.81
CA SER A 6 26.33 -58.89 10.90
C SER A 6 26.01 -57.64 11.71
N LYS A 7 26.93 -56.68 11.59
CA LYS A 7 26.90 -55.34 12.14
C LYS A 7 25.53 -54.66 12.05
N LEU A 8 25.15 -54.00 13.14
CA LEU A 8 24.36 -52.77 13.11
C LEU A 8 24.90 -51.85 12.01
N ASN A 9 24.13 -51.63 10.96
CA ASN A 9 24.23 -50.42 10.13
C ASN A 9 22.88 -49.71 10.26
N SER A 10 22.73 -48.94 11.34
CA SER A 10 21.73 -47.88 11.43
C SER A 10 22.30 -46.63 10.76
N ASP A 11 22.45 -46.67 9.45
CA ASP A 11 22.73 -45.48 8.66
C ASP A 11 21.39 -44.83 8.30
N SER A 12 20.68 -44.33 9.32
CA SER A 12 19.65 -43.32 9.09
C SER A 12 20.37 -41.98 9.07
N GLU A 13 20.82 -41.58 7.88
CA GLU A 13 21.27 -40.22 7.59
C GLU A 13 20.32 -39.22 8.27
N PRO A 14 20.83 -38.19 8.97
CA PRO A 14 19.96 -37.19 9.56
C PRO A 14 19.19 -36.52 8.42
N VAL A 15 17.87 -36.73 8.39
CA VAL A 15 16.95 -36.10 7.42
C VAL A 15 17.37 -34.65 7.26
N SER A 16 17.81 -34.30 6.05
CA SER A 16 18.39 -33.00 5.79
C SER A 16 17.37 -31.94 6.18
N GLU A 17 17.81 -30.82 6.75
CA GLU A 17 16.90 -29.74 7.13
C GLU A 17 15.99 -29.33 5.97
N ALA A 18 16.50 -29.43 4.74
CA ALA A 18 15.75 -29.24 3.51
C ALA A 18 14.59 -30.23 3.36
N GLU A 19 14.79 -31.52 3.62
CA GLU A 19 13.74 -32.54 3.55
C GLU A 19 12.67 -32.32 4.63
N ARG A 20 13.07 -31.94 5.84
CA ARG A 20 12.11 -31.59 6.90
C ARG A 20 11.28 -30.37 6.52
N ARG A 21 11.89 -29.37 5.89
CA ARG A 21 11.20 -28.17 5.37
C ARG A 21 10.25 -28.54 4.24
N ILE A 22 10.66 -29.39 3.31
CA ILE A 22 9.84 -29.87 2.18
C ILE A 22 8.63 -30.66 2.69
N GLN A 23 8.81 -31.56 3.66
CA GLN A 23 7.70 -32.30 4.28
C GLN A 23 6.70 -31.37 4.97
N ARG A 24 7.20 -30.35 5.69
CA ARG A 24 6.33 -29.36 6.34
C ARG A 24 5.57 -28.51 5.32
N LEU A 25 6.21 -28.13 4.21
CA LEU A 25 5.57 -27.44 3.10
C LEU A 25 4.51 -28.32 2.41
N ALA A 26 4.78 -29.60 2.22
CA ALA A 26 3.85 -30.54 1.58
C ALA A 26 2.53 -30.65 2.37
N LEU A 27 2.58 -30.60 3.71
CA LEU A 27 1.37 -30.60 4.56
C LEU A 27 0.50 -29.34 4.39
N HIS A 28 1.08 -28.22 3.95
CA HIS A 28 0.34 -26.98 3.71
C HIS A 28 -0.08 -26.81 2.24
N LEU A 29 0.66 -27.43 1.31
CA LEU A 29 0.39 -27.37 -0.13
C LEU A 29 -0.55 -28.46 -0.63
N SER A 30 -0.68 -29.56 0.12
CA SER A 30 -1.68 -30.59 -0.10
C SER A 30 -2.78 -30.42 0.94
N PRO A 31 -3.78 -29.55 0.71
CA PRO A 31 -4.91 -29.48 1.62
C PRO A 31 -5.53 -30.87 1.67
N VAL A 32 -5.43 -31.54 2.82
CA VAL A 32 -6.35 -32.63 3.13
C VAL A 32 -7.71 -31.98 2.95
N ALA A 33 -8.45 -32.42 1.92
CA ALA A 33 -9.76 -31.90 1.61
C ALA A 33 -10.57 -32.04 2.90
N CYS A 34 -10.70 -30.94 3.64
CA CYS A 34 -11.43 -30.91 4.88
C CYS A 34 -12.80 -31.47 4.53
N VAL A 35 -13.22 -32.54 5.18
CA VAL A 35 -14.44 -33.28 4.83
C VAL A 35 -15.68 -32.37 4.93
N ALA A 36 -15.54 -31.20 5.57
CA ALA A 36 -16.50 -30.10 5.60
C ALA A 36 -16.57 -29.23 4.32
N ALA A 37 -15.67 -29.40 3.35
CA ALA A 37 -15.67 -28.64 2.09
C ALA A 37 -16.75 -29.09 1.10
N ARG A 38 -17.42 -30.23 1.36
CA ARG A 38 -18.52 -30.72 0.50
C ARG A 38 -19.83 -29.91 0.62
N GLN A 39 -19.89 -28.93 1.52
CA GLN A 39 -21.07 -28.08 1.73
C GLN A 39 -20.81 -26.59 1.43
N LEU A 40 -19.62 -26.24 0.96
CA LEU A 40 -19.28 -24.87 0.61
C LEU A 40 -19.12 -24.80 -0.91
N GLU A 41 -20.16 -24.34 -1.58
CA GLU A 41 -20.07 -23.95 -2.99
C GLU A 41 -19.52 -22.53 -3.10
N MET A 42 -18.72 -22.32 -4.13
CA MET A 42 -18.18 -21.01 -4.44
C MET A 42 -19.29 -20.17 -5.09
N GLU A 43 -19.88 -19.26 -4.31
CA GLU A 43 -20.87 -18.33 -4.84
C GLU A 43 -20.27 -17.43 -5.92
N ALA A 44 -21.04 -17.15 -6.97
CA ALA A 44 -20.64 -16.28 -8.07
C ALA A 44 -20.70 -14.80 -7.64
N CYS A 45 -19.86 -14.41 -6.69
CA CYS A 45 -19.74 -13.03 -6.24
C CYS A 45 -18.97 -12.22 -7.30
N GLY A 46 -19.71 -11.60 -8.22
CA GLY A 46 -19.15 -10.71 -9.24
C GLY A 46 -19.29 -11.24 -10.67
N GLY A 47 -20.51 -11.59 -11.09
CA GLY A 47 -20.81 -11.73 -12.51
C GLY A 47 -20.56 -10.41 -13.26
N ARG A 48 -20.27 -10.49 -14.56
CA ARG A 48 -20.12 -9.34 -15.49
C ARG A 48 -21.45 -8.57 -15.71
N GLY A 49 -22.27 -8.41 -14.69
CA GLY A 49 -23.42 -7.52 -14.70
C GLY A 49 -22.91 -6.09 -14.69
N LYS A 50 -23.25 -5.32 -15.71
CA LYS A 50 -22.93 -3.90 -15.77
C LYS A 50 -23.67 -3.22 -14.60
N LEU A 51 -22.94 -2.86 -13.56
CA LEU A 51 -23.45 -2.13 -12.41
C LEU A 51 -24.08 -0.82 -12.91
N SER A 52 -25.41 -0.71 -12.78
CA SER A 52 -26.11 0.55 -13.06
C SER A 52 -25.86 1.46 -11.86
N VAL A 53 -24.90 2.35 -12.01
CA VAL A 53 -24.51 3.32 -10.99
C VAL A 53 -24.92 4.69 -11.46
N ASP A 54 -25.55 5.45 -10.58
CA ASP A 54 -25.79 6.86 -10.78
C ASP A 54 -24.47 7.63 -10.64
N THR A 55 -23.73 7.73 -11.75
CA THR A 55 -22.42 8.39 -11.83
C THR A 55 -22.40 9.81 -11.25
N PRO A 56 -23.37 10.71 -11.51
CA PRO A 56 -23.34 12.04 -10.92
C PRO A 56 -23.50 12.01 -9.39
N SER A 57 -24.38 11.18 -8.84
CA SER A 57 -24.51 11.04 -7.38
C SER A 57 -23.27 10.44 -6.74
N LEU A 58 -22.70 9.39 -7.33
CA LEU A 58 -21.45 8.80 -6.85
C LEU A 58 -20.29 9.80 -6.95
N SER A 59 -20.16 10.53 -8.06
CA SER A 59 -19.13 11.56 -8.21
C SER A 59 -19.30 12.67 -7.18
N SER A 60 -20.54 13.12 -6.93
CA SER A 60 -20.83 14.12 -5.88
C SER A 60 -20.42 13.62 -4.50
N TYR A 61 -20.72 12.35 -4.19
CA TYR A 61 -20.33 11.71 -2.94
C TYR A 61 -18.80 11.59 -2.79
N MET A 62 -18.11 11.10 -3.83
CA MET A 62 -16.66 10.89 -3.83
C MET A 62 -15.85 12.18 -3.87
N ARG A 63 -16.41 13.28 -4.40
CA ARG A 63 -15.73 14.59 -4.46
C ARG A 63 -15.41 15.18 -3.08
N GLY A 64 -16.05 14.70 -2.02
CA GLY A 64 -15.83 15.21 -0.66
C GLY A 64 -16.31 16.66 -0.49
N LYS A 65 -16.13 17.19 0.73
CA LYS A 65 -16.62 18.53 1.12
C LYS A 65 -15.59 19.64 0.93
N GLN A 66 -14.30 19.31 0.94
CA GLN A 66 -13.20 20.27 1.00
C GLN A 66 -12.50 20.37 -0.37
N ARG A 67 -13.28 20.61 -1.43
CA ARG A 67 -12.76 20.62 -2.80
C ARG A 67 -11.93 21.87 -3.11
N ASP A 68 -12.32 23.01 -2.58
CA ASP A 68 -11.64 24.29 -2.73
C ASP A 68 -10.16 24.21 -2.32
N ILE A 69 -9.87 23.57 -1.19
CA ILE A 69 -8.50 23.43 -0.71
C ILE A 69 -7.72 22.37 -1.49
N GLN A 70 -8.37 21.31 -1.99
CA GLN A 70 -7.76 20.30 -2.85
C GLN A 70 -7.41 20.88 -4.22
N GLU A 71 -8.33 21.63 -4.83
CA GLU A 71 -8.09 22.35 -6.09
C GLU A 71 -6.93 23.33 -5.96
N LYS A 72 -6.83 24.05 -4.83
CA LYS A 72 -5.69 24.92 -4.57
C LYS A 72 -4.34 24.18 -4.59
N VAL A 73 -4.29 22.94 -4.10
CA VAL A 73 -3.09 22.09 -4.20
C VAL A 73 -2.80 21.76 -5.67
N PHE A 74 -3.80 21.28 -6.40
CA PHE A 74 -3.66 20.90 -7.81
C PHE A 74 -3.26 22.08 -8.69
N ASP A 75 -3.90 23.23 -8.52
CA ASP A 75 -3.60 24.45 -9.26
C ASP A 75 -2.15 24.90 -9.05
N TYR A 76 -1.64 24.80 -7.82
CA TYR A 76 -0.25 25.10 -7.53
C TYR A 76 0.73 24.18 -8.29
N PHE A 77 0.48 22.87 -8.31
CA PHE A 77 1.36 21.94 -9.05
C PHE A 77 1.17 22.00 -10.57
N ASN A 78 -0.01 22.33 -11.06
CA ASN A 78 -0.27 22.57 -12.48
C ASN A 78 0.46 23.83 -12.95
N ALA A 79 0.51 24.88 -12.14
CA ALA A 79 1.28 26.10 -12.41
C ALA A 79 2.80 25.89 -12.26
N ASN A 80 3.23 24.85 -11.54
CA ASN A 80 4.64 24.55 -11.30
C ASN A 80 5.02 23.12 -11.76
N PRO A 81 5.06 22.82 -13.08
CA PRO A 81 5.35 21.47 -13.58
C PRO A 81 6.72 20.93 -13.15
N HIS A 82 7.70 21.81 -12.90
CA HIS A 82 9.02 21.45 -12.40
C HIS A 82 9.01 20.84 -10.99
N LEU A 83 7.90 20.99 -10.26
CA LEU A 83 7.68 20.37 -8.95
C LEU A 83 6.96 19.01 -9.07
N GLN A 84 6.60 18.53 -10.26
CA GLN A 84 6.00 17.20 -10.39
C GLN A 84 7.07 16.12 -10.32
N THR A 85 6.76 15.02 -9.63
CA THR A 85 7.67 13.88 -9.51
C THR A 85 7.66 13.08 -10.82
N PRO A 86 8.79 12.96 -11.53
CA PRO A 86 8.86 12.14 -12.73
C PRO A 86 8.79 10.64 -12.38
N VAL A 87 8.46 9.81 -13.36
CA VAL A 87 8.32 8.35 -13.18
C VAL A 87 9.61 7.71 -12.65
N GLU A 88 10.76 8.19 -13.14
CA GLU A 88 12.08 7.73 -12.72
C GLU A 88 12.88 8.91 -12.16
N ILE A 89 13.38 8.76 -10.93
CA ILE A 89 14.20 9.74 -10.23
C ILE A 89 15.12 9.05 -9.25
N LEU A 90 16.35 9.56 -9.08
CA LEU A 90 17.24 9.06 -8.05
C LEU A 90 16.74 9.46 -6.66
N LYS A 91 17.05 8.63 -5.67
CA LYS A 91 16.58 8.83 -4.29
C LYS A 91 16.95 10.20 -3.71
N ASP A 92 18.17 10.68 -3.95
CA ASP A 92 18.62 11.94 -3.36
C ASP A 92 18.01 13.15 -4.07
N ASP A 93 17.86 13.08 -5.40
CA ASP A 93 17.15 14.09 -6.18
C ASP A 93 15.67 14.16 -5.77
N HIS A 94 15.03 13.01 -5.54
CA HIS A 94 13.65 12.94 -5.04
C HIS A 94 13.50 13.55 -3.65
N ARG A 95 14.47 13.32 -2.76
CA ARG A 95 14.47 13.95 -1.43
C ARG A 95 14.54 15.47 -1.52
N GLU A 96 15.38 16.00 -2.40
CA GLU A 96 15.51 17.44 -2.65
C GLU A 96 14.23 18.01 -3.28
N LEU A 97 13.71 17.37 -4.32
CA LEU A 97 12.45 17.74 -4.96
C LEU A 97 11.32 17.79 -3.92
N CYS A 98 11.21 16.76 -3.09
CA CYS A 98 10.17 16.68 -2.07
C CYS A 98 10.31 17.77 -0.99
N MET A 99 11.53 18.26 -0.69
CA MET A 99 11.71 19.46 0.14
C MET A 99 11.24 20.74 -0.58
N LYS A 100 11.53 20.88 -1.88
CA LYS A 100 11.09 22.03 -2.69
C LYS A 100 9.57 22.07 -2.78
N GLN A 101 8.93 20.94 -3.09
CA GLN A 101 7.48 20.78 -3.11
C GLN A 101 6.84 21.19 -1.77
N LEU A 102 7.36 20.69 -0.64
CA LEU A 102 6.85 21.03 0.70
C LEU A 102 6.99 22.53 0.98
N THR A 103 8.15 23.10 0.68
CA THR A 103 8.43 24.52 0.93
C THR A 103 7.53 25.41 0.08
N GLY A 104 7.35 25.06 -1.19
CA GLY A 104 6.47 25.73 -2.13
C GLY A 104 5.01 25.73 -1.68
N LEU A 105 4.48 24.57 -1.31
CA LEU A 105 3.10 24.46 -0.79
C LEU A 105 2.88 25.33 0.46
N VAL A 106 3.83 25.33 1.39
CA VAL A 106 3.68 26.05 2.66
C VAL A 106 3.87 27.56 2.49
N ARG A 107 4.91 27.98 1.75
CA ARG A 107 5.30 29.39 1.66
C ARG A 107 4.63 30.12 0.51
N GLU A 108 4.50 29.48 -0.64
CA GLU A 108 3.99 30.11 -1.87
C GLU A 108 2.50 29.87 -2.03
N ALA A 109 2.04 28.61 -1.92
CA ALA A 109 0.61 28.32 -1.94
C ALA A 109 -0.10 28.67 -0.61
N GLY A 110 0.65 28.96 0.46
CA GLY A 110 0.11 29.37 1.76
C GLY A 110 -0.71 28.29 2.45
N ILE A 111 -0.47 27.01 2.13
CA ILE A 111 -1.15 25.88 2.75
C ILE A 111 -0.46 25.58 4.09
N ARG A 112 -1.21 25.73 5.18
CA ARG A 112 -0.70 25.59 6.55
C ARG A 112 -1.29 24.35 7.22
N PRO A 113 -0.81 23.13 6.91
CA PRO A 113 -1.38 21.89 7.43
C PRO A 113 -1.47 21.87 8.96
N LEU A 114 -0.46 22.37 9.65
CA LEU A 114 -0.44 22.44 11.13
C LEU A 114 -1.57 23.30 11.71
N ARG A 115 -2.00 24.34 10.99
CA ARG A 115 -3.15 25.14 11.44
C ARG A 115 -4.43 24.32 11.33
N TYR A 116 -4.56 23.52 10.29
CA TYR A 116 -5.75 22.71 10.04
C TYR A 116 -5.81 21.49 10.95
N VAL A 117 -4.69 20.86 11.32
CA VAL A 117 -4.74 19.66 12.18
C VAL A 117 -5.46 19.92 13.52
N VAL A 118 -5.32 21.12 14.06
CA VAL A 118 -5.97 21.52 15.33
C VAL A 118 -7.36 22.13 15.08
N ASN A 119 -7.49 23.01 14.09
CA ASN A 119 -8.70 23.83 13.94
C ASN A 119 -9.75 23.22 13.00
N ASP A 120 -9.34 22.41 12.03
CA ASP A 120 -10.21 21.75 11.06
C ASP A 120 -9.54 20.47 10.51
N PRO A 121 -9.63 19.36 11.26
CA PRO A 121 -9.01 18.09 10.86
C PRO A 121 -9.51 17.59 9.50
N THR A 122 -10.76 17.90 9.13
CA THR A 122 -11.31 17.53 7.82
C THR A 122 -10.52 18.19 6.68
N LYS A 123 -10.20 19.48 6.81
CA LYS A 123 -9.32 20.17 5.84
C LYS A 123 -7.92 19.61 5.83
N TYR A 124 -7.38 19.27 6.99
CA TYR A 124 -6.05 18.67 7.08
C TYR A 124 -5.96 17.36 6.28
N PHE A 125 -6.93 16.46 6.46
CA PHE A 125 -6.96 15.19 5.72
C PHE A 125 -7.26 15.39 4.23
N ALA A 126 -8.12 16.35 3.86
CA ALA A 126 -8.36 16.67 2.45
C ALA A 126 -7.09 17.19 1.75
N ILE A 127 -6.30 18.02 2.44
CA ILE A 127 -4.99 18.47 1.94
C ILE A 127 -4.03 17.29 1.79
N LEU A 128 -3.93 16.42 2.79
CA LEU A 128 -3.05 15.25 2.74
C LEU A 128 -3.42 14.29 1.60
N GLU A 129 -4.71 14.08 1.36
CA GLU A 129 -5.21 13.29 0.24
C GLU A 129 -4.76 13.88 -1.10
N ALA A 130 -5.00 15.19 -1.32
CA ALA A 130 -4.59 15.85 -2.55
C ALA A 130 -3.07 15.83 -2.74
N VAL A 131 -2.31 16.15 -1.70
CA VAL A 131 -0.84 16.14 -1.73
C VAL A 131 -0.30 14.73 -1.97
N GLY A 132 -0.87 13.70 -1.32
CA GLY A 132 -0.49 12.31 -1.51
C GLY A 132 -0.77 11.78 -2.91
N SER A 133 -1.78 12.33 -3.60
CA SER A 133 -2.06 12.01 -5.00
C SER A 133 -1.04 12.60 -5.98
N ILE A 134 -0.35 13.69 -5.59
CA ILE A 134 0.78 14.26 -6.34
C ILE A 134 2.06 13.47 -6.07
N ASP A 135 2.38 13.25 -4.80
CA ASP A 135 3.53 12.46 -4.38
C ASP A 135 3.26 11.86 -2.98
N MET A 136 3.28 10.52 -2.89
CA MET A 136 3.04 9.82 -1.63
C MET A 136 4.06 10.18 -0.54
N SER A 137 5.33 10.37 -0.91
CA SER A 137 6.37 10.73 0.05
C SER A 137 6.16 12.14 0.57
N LEU A 138 5.73 13.08 -0.28
CA LEU A 138 5.36 14.42 0.13
C LEU A 138 4.18 14.40 1.11
N GLY A 139 3.15 13.60 0.85
CA GLY A 139 2.02 13.42 1.76
C GLY A 139 2.47 12.96 3.15
N ILE A 140 3.37 11.98 3.22
CA ILE A 140 3.98 11.53 4.48
C ILE A 140 4.80 12.67 5.12
N LYS A 141 5.67 13.32 4.34
CA LYS A 141 6.60 14.35 4.79
C LYS A 141 5.89 15.56 5.38
N MET A 142 4.76 15.94 4.80
CA MET A 142 3.88 17.01 5.28
C MET A 142 3.28 16.70 6.67
N GLY A 143 3.12 15.41 6.99
CA GLY A 143 2.63 14.95 8.29
C GLY A 143 3.70 14.67 9.34
N VAL A 144 5.00 14.65 8.99
CA VAL A 144 6.07 14.27 9.93
C VAL A 144 7.24 15.26 10.03
N GLN A 145 7.45 16.14 9.05
CA GLN A 145 8.52 17.12 9.12
C GLN A 145 8.06 18.37 9.85
N TYR A 146 8.38 18.36 11.15
CA TYR A 146 8.23 19.49 12.05
C TYR A 146 9.59 20.17 12.22
N ARG A 147 9.66 21.46 11.90
CA ARG A 147 10.75 22.35 12.32
C ARG A 147 10.19 23.71 12.68
#